data_AF-A0A529I5I7-F1
#
_entry.id   AF-A0A529I5I7-F1
#
_cell.length_a   1.000
_cell.length_b   1.000
_cell.length_c   1.000
_cell.angle_alpha   90.00
_cell.angle_beta   90.00
_cell.angle_gamma   90.00
#
_symmetry.space_group_name_H-M   'P 1'
#
loop_
_entity.id
_entity.type
_entity.pdbx_description
1 polymer ?
#
loop_
_entity_poly.entity_id
_entity_poly.type
_entity_poly.pdbx_seq_one_letter_code
_entity_poly.pdbx_strand_id
1 'polypeptide(L)'
;MSLTSALSIAQSALLTTSKQTSIVSRNVADASNSDYARRTAVVTSTAPGARSVEIQRAANDLLFRQNLSALSAWSGQSALYSGMDQLELAVNGVDNASSPSTAIANLQQALQLYATTPSNQNLGASVIDAARDVVRSLNDGTQ
;
A
#
# COMPACT_ATOMS: atom_id res chain seq x y z
N MET A 1 53.15 -11.40 2.44
CA MET A 1 52.69 -10.19 1.75
C MET A 1 53.62 -9.93 0.56
N SER A 2 53.29 -10.50 -0.60
CA SER A 2 54.17 -10.48 -1.80
C SER A 2 54.07 -9.16 -2.57
N LEU A 3 55.11 -8.80 -3.31
CA LEU A 3 55.11 -7.65 -4.26
C LEU A 3 53.94 -7.68 -5.24
N THR A 4 53.45 -8.87 -5.59
CA THR A 4 52.26 -9.06 -6.43
C THR A 4 50.97 -8.53 -5.77
N SER A 5 50.84 -8.63 -4.44
CA SER A 5 49.73 -8.03 -3.69
C SER A 5 49.85 -6.51 -3.64
N ALA A 6 51.04 -5.97 -3.41
CA ALA A 6 51.29 -4.53 -3.44
C ALA A 6 50.98 -3.91 -4.83
N LEU A 7 51.37 -4.60 -5.90
CA LEU A 7 51.09 -4.17 -7.27
C LEU A 7 49.58 -4.18 -7.58
N SER A 8 48.85 -5.22 -7.15
CA SER A 8 47.39 -5.30 -7.31
C SER A 8 46.64 -4.18 -6.57
N ILE A 9 47.09 -3.85 -5.36
CA ILE A 9 46.54 -2.74 -4.56
C ILE A 9 46.82 -1.40 -5.25
N ALA A 10 48.04 -1.19 -5.76
CA ALA A 10 48.42 0.04 -6.47
C ALA A 10 47.60 0.24 -7.76
N GLN A 11 47.41 -0.83 -8.55
CA GLN A 11 46.56 -0.79 -9.74
C GLN A 11 45.11 -0.47 -9.38
N SER A 12 44.57 -1.10 -8.35
CA SER A 12 43.20 -0.85 -7.87
C SER A 12 43.01 0.59 -7.37
N ALA A 13 44.01 1.14 -6.67
CA ALA A 13 43.99 2.53 -6.21
C ALA A 13 43.99 3.52 -7.39
N LEU A 14 44.86 3.32 -8.38
CA LEU A 14 44.93 4.15 -9.60
C LEU A 14 43.62 4.10 -10.39
N LEU A 15 43.04 2.91 -10.58
CA LEU A 15 41.74 2.75 -11.25
C LEU A 15 40.61 3.45 -10.48
N THR A 16 40.63 3.38 -9.15
CA THR A 16 39.66 4.07 -8.27
C THR A 16 39.79 5.58 -8.42
N THR A 17 41.01 6.13 -8.32
CA THR A 17 41.26 7.56 -8.47
C THR A 17 40.86 8.06 -9.86
N SER A 18 41.21 7.32 -10.92
CA SER A 18 40.80 7.65 -12.30
C SER A 18 39.27 7.75 -12.44
N LYS A 19 38.53 6.78 -11.87
CA LYS A 19 37.07 6.83 -11.83
C LYS A 19 36.52 8.02 -11.04
N GLN A 20 37.08 8.32 -9.86
CA GLN A 20 36.66 9.49 -9.07
C GLN A 20 36.86 10.80 -9.84
N THR A 21 38.03 10.98 -10.47
CA THR A 21 38.34 12.16 -11.27
C THR A 21 37.41 12.29 -12.48
N SER A 22 37.11 11.18 -13.17
CA SER A 22 36.15 11.15 -14.28
C SER A 22 34.75 11.62 -13.83
N ILE A 23 34.29 11.16 -12.67
CA ILE A 23 32.99 11.57 -12.10
C ILE A 23 32.98 13.04 -11.70
N VAL A 24 34.05 13.55 -11.08
CA VAL A 24 34.18 14.98 -10.76
C VAL A 24 34.17 15.82 -12.04
N SER A 25 34.95 15.43 -13.06
CA SER A 25 34.98 16.13 -14.35
C SER A 25 33.60 16.13 -15.00
N ARG A 26 32.85 15.04 -14.92
CA ARG A 26 31.49 14.95 -15.45
C ARG A 26 30.51 15.84 -14.69
N ASN A 27 30.57 15.85 -13.35
CA ASN A 27 29.75 16.73 -12.52
C ASN A 27 30.01 18.21 -12.83
N VAL A 28 31.27 18.59 -13.11
CA VAL A 28 31.63 19.97 -13.47
C VAL A 28 31.13 20.31 -14.88
N ALA A 29 31.30 19.41 -15.85
CA ALA A 29 30.85 19.62 -17.22
C ALA A 29 29.34 19.77 -17.33
N ASP A 30 28.58 19.00 -16.54
CA ASP A 30 27.12 19.03 -16.53
C ASP A 30 26.56 19.97 -15.43
N ALA A 31 27.37 20.86 -14.83
CA ALA A 31 26.96 21.69 -13.69
C ALA A 31 25.87 22.73 -14.02
N SER A 32 25.76 23.15 -15.29
CA SER A 32 24.73 24.08 -15.76
C SER A 32 23.47 23.38 -16.29
N ASN A 33 23.43 22.05 -16.26
CA ASN A 33 22.28 21.27 -16.74
C ASN A 33 21.27 21.07 -15.58
N SER A 34 20.06 21.62 -15.73
CA SER A 34 19.00 21.50 -14.71
C SER A 34 18.57 20.05 -14.45
N ASP A 35 18.74 19.17 -15.43
CA ASP A 35 18.29 17.77 -15.37
C ASP A 35 19.39 16.84 -14.83
N TYR A 36 20.56 17.39 -14.49
CA TYR A 36 21.69 16.60 -14.02
C TYR A 36 21.71 16.44 -12.49
N ALA A 37 21.53 15.20 -12.04
CA ALA A 37 21.75 14.84 -10.64
C ALA A 37 23.24 14.55 -10.38
N ARG A 38 23.85 15.31 -9.46
CA ARG A 38 25.23 15.12 -9.01
C ARG A 38 25.50 13.67 -8.63
N ARG A 39 26.61 13.13 -9.12
CA ARG A 39 27.10 11.78 -8.83
C ARG A 39 28.21 11.82 -7.78
N THR A 40 28.14 10.92 -6.82
CA THR A 40 29.17 10.71 -5.80
C THR A 40 29.79 9.34 -6.02
N ALA A 41 31.11 9.31 -6.17
CA ALA A 41 31.88 8.08 -6.26
C ALA A 41 32.30 7.64 -4.84
N VAL A 42 31.51 6.75 -4.25
CA VAL A 42 31.76 6.17 -2.93
C VAL A 42 32.78 5.05 -3.08
N VAL A 43 33.89 5.14 -2.35
CA VAL A 43 34.96 4.13 -2.38
C VAL A 43 34.78 3.19 -1.22
N THR A 44 34.55 1.92 -1.52
CA THR A 44 34.45 0.86 -0.52
C THR A 44 35.66 -0.06 -0.63
N SER A 45 36.30 -0.37 0.50
CA SER A 45 37.44 -1.29 0.56
C SER A 45 37.01 -2.63 1.12
N THR A 46 37.12 -3.71 0.35
CA THR A 46 36.94 -5.08 0.82
C THR A 46 38.29 -5.71 1.15
N ALA A 47 38.36 -6.51 2.22
CA ALA A 47 39.58 -7.23 2.58
C ALA A 47 39.98 -8.19 1.43
N PRO A 48 41.26 -8.25 1.00
CA PRO A 48 42.47 -7.73 1.65
C PRO A 48 42.96 -6.36 1.12
N GLY A 49 42.10 -5.53 0.54
CA GLY A 49 42.45 -4.17 0.07
C GLY A 49 41.92 -3.80 -1.33
N ALA A 50 41.01 -4.60 -1.90
CA ALA A 50 40.37 -4.28 -3.17
C ALA A 50 39.42 -3.09 -2.98
N ARG A 51 39.57 -2.07 -3.82
CA ARG A 51 38.74 -0.87 -3.80
C ARG A 51 37.70 -0.95 -4.91
N SER A 52 36.43 -0.91 -4.55
CA SER A 52 35.31 -0.77 -5.48
C SER A 52 34.75 0.65 -5.40
N VAL A 53 34.30 1.18 -6.55
CA VAL A 53 33.65 2.49 -6.64
C VAL A 53 32.18 2.28 -6.93
N GLU A 54 31.33 2.64 -5.99
CA GLU A 54 29.89 2.72 -6.18
C GLU A 54 29.51 4.16 -6.55
N ILE A 55 28.71 4.32 -7.61
CA ILE A 55 28.28 5.65 -8.07
C ILE A 55 26.85 5.88 -7.59
N GLN A 56 26.69 6.79 -6.62
CA GLN A 56 25.38 7.18 -6.09
C GLN A 56 24.97 8.54 -6.67
N ARG A 57 23.69 8.70 -7.01
CA ARG A 57 23.13 9.98 -7.49
C ARG A 57 22.38 10.67 -6.36
N ALA A 58 22.52 11.99 -6.25
CA ALA A 58 21.78 12.77 -5.24
C ALA A 58 20.25 12.62 -5.36
N ALA A 59 19.73 12.42 -6.56
CA ALA A 59 18.31 12.16 -6.80
C ALA A 59 17.79 10.85 -6.18
N ASN A 60 18.67 9.86 -5.93
CA ASN A 60 18.24 8.56 -5.40
C ASN A 60 17.68 8.68 -3.98
N ASP A 61 18.27 9.54 -3.14
CA ASP A 61 17.85 9.73 -1.75
C ASP A 61 16.49 10.45 -1.67
N LEU A 62 16.28 11.46 -2.51
CA LEU A 62 14.98 12.14 -2.62
C LEU A 62 13.89 11.20 -3.16
N LEU A 63 14.20 10.42 -4.21
CA LEU A 63 13.28 9.44 -4.76
C LEU A 63 12.93 8.36 -3.74
N PHE A 64 13.91 7.92 -2.95
CA PHE A 64 13.70 6.96 -1.87
C PHE A 64 12.78 7.51 -0.79
N ARG A 65 13.01 8.74 -0.30
CA ARG A 65 12.11 9.38 0.67
C ARG A 65 10.70 9.57 0.12
N GLN A 66 10.58 9.99 -1.14
CA GLN A 66 9.29 10.15 -1.79
C GLN A 66 8.56 8.81 -1.92
N ASN A 67 9.28 7.75 -2.29
CA ASN A 67 8.73 6.40 -2.36
C ASN A 67 8.26 5.90 -0.99
N LEU A 68 9.07 6.11 0.06
CA LEU A 68 8.68 5.79 1.44
C LEU A 68 7.41 6.53 1.85
N SER A 69 7.32 7.83 1.60
CA SER A 69 6.13 8.63 1.90
C SER A 69 4.89 8.11 1.16
N ALA A 70 5.03 7.78 -0.13
CA ALA A 70 3.94 7.22 -0.92
C ALA A 70 3.49 5.84 -0.39
N LEU A 71 4.44 4.97 -0.01
CA LEU A 71 4.14 3.67 0.59
C LEU A 71 3.43 3.80 1.94
N SER A 72 3.87 4.72 2.80
CA SER A 72 3.21 4.98 4.09
C SER A 72 1.78 5.49 3.89
N ALA A 73 1.57 6.44 2.96
CA ALA A 73 0.24 6.94 2.65
C ALA A 73 -0.68 5.85 2.08
N TRP A 74 -0.16 5.03 1.17
CA TRP A 74 -0.89 3.89 0.61
C TRP A 74 -1.25 2.86 1.67
N SER A 75 -0.33 2.52 2.57
CA SER A 75 -0.59 1.58 3.67
C SER A 75 -1.69 2.09 4.60
N GLY A 76 -1.69 3.39 4.93
CA GLY A 76 -2.76 4.00 5.74
C GLY A 76 -4.12 3.93 5.04
N GLN A 77 -4.17 4.26 3.74
CA GLN A 77 -5.42 4.19 2.96
C GLN A 77 -5.92 2.75 2.80
N SER A 78 -5.00 1.79 2.62
CA SER A 78 -5.35 0.37 2.53
C SER A 78 -5.94 -0.15 3.84
N ALA A 79 -5.37 0.24 4.99
CA ALA A 79 -5.91 -0.13 6.28
C ALA A 79 -7.32 0.45 6.51
N LEU A 80 -7.54 1.71 6.14
CA LEU A 80 -8.86 2.34 6.19
C LEU A 80 -9.86 1.61 5.30
N TYR A 81 -9.49 1.34 4.04
CA TYR A 81 -10.34 0.61 3.10
C TYR A 81 -10.74 -0.77 3.64
N SER A 82 -9.77 -1.56 4.11
CA SER A 82 -10.06 -2.88 4.67
C SER A 82 -10.95 -2.80 5.92
N GLY A 83 -10.80 -1.76 6.74
CA GLY A 83 -11.69 -1.52 7.87
C GLY A 83 -13.12 -1.17 7.43
N MET A 84 -13.27 -0.34 6.40
CA MET A 84 -14.58 0.01 5.84
C MET A 84 -15.26 -1.19 5.17
N ASP A 85 -14.53 -2.01 4.44
CA ASP A 85 -15.03 -3.24 3.81
C ASP A 85 -15.51 -4.25 4.87
N GLN A 86 -14.74 -4.43 5.95
CA GLN A 86 -15.16 -5.25 7.09
C GLN A 86 -16.41 -4.67 7.78
N LEU A 87 -16.47 -3.36 7.96
CA LEU A 87 -17.64 -2.70 8.55
C LEU A 87 -18.88 -2.88 7.67
N GLU A 88 -18.74 -2.70 6.35
CA GLU A 88 -19.83 -2.90 5.39
C GLU A 88 -20.35 -4.35 5.44
N LEU A 89 -19.45 -5.33 5.41
CA LEU A 89 -19.81 -6.74 5.53
C LEU A 89 -20.44 -7.09 6.88
N ALA A 90 -19.94 -6.51 7.98
CA ALA A 90 -20.47 -6.75 9.32
C ALA A 90 -21.86 -6.14 9.51
N VAL A 91 -22.08 -4.90 9.03
CA VAL A 91 -23.34 -4.16 9.23
C VAL A 91 -24.40 -4.58 8.23
N ASN A 92 -24.06 -4.70 6.95
CA ASN A 92 -25.03 -4.92 5.88
C ASN A 92 -25.07 -6.36 5.38
N GLY A 93 -24.07 -7.19 5.69
CA GLY A 93 -23.91 -8.52 5.09
C GLY A 93 -23.53 -8.45 3.61
N VAL A 94 -23.22 -9.61 3.03
CA VAL A 94 -22.92 -9.73 1.60
C VAL A 94 -24.12 -9.22 0.79
N ASP A 95 -23.85 -8.36 -0.20
CA ASP A 95 -24.87 -7.75 -1.07
C ASP A 95 -26.01 -7.03 -0.34
N ASN A 96 -25.75 -6.49 0.86
CA ASN A 96 -26.76 -5.85 1.70
C ASN A 96 -27.90 -6.78 2.17
N ALA A 97 -27.68 -8.10 2.15
CA ALA A 97 -28.69 -9.09 2.53
C ALA A 97 -29.19 -8.93 3.97
N SER A 98 -28.32 -8.49 4.88
CA SER A 98 -28.65 -8.24 6.29
C SER A 98 -28.97 -6.77 6.59
N SER A 99 -28.98 -5.91 5.56
CA SER A 99 -29.21 -4.49 5.75
C SER A 99 -30.64 -4.21 6.23
N PRO A 100 -30.83 -3.15 7.04
CA PRO A 100 -32.17 -2.74 7.46
C PRO A 100 -33.11 -2.45 6.28
N SER A 101 -32.57 -1.93 5.18
CA SER A 101 -33.34 -1.64 3.97
C SER A 101 -33.94 -2.90 3.33
N THR A 102 -33.16 -3.99 3.25
CA THR A 102 -33.61 -5.29 2.75
C THR A 102 -34.66 -5.90 3.68
N ALA A 103 -34.44 -5.84 5.00
CA ALA A 103 -35.41 -6.34 5.97
C ALA A 103 -36.75 -5.60 5.88
N ILE A 104 -36.73 -4.26 5.73
CA ILE A 104 -37.93 -3.44 5.57
C ILE A 104 -38.66 -3.78 4.25
N ALA A 105 -37.94 -3.97 3.16
CA ALA A 105 -38.52 -4.37 1.88
C ALA A 105 -39.21 -5.74 1.98
N ASN A 106 -38.58 -6.71 2.66
CA ASN A 106 -39.15 -8.03 2.90
C ASN A 106 -40.42 -7.96 3.77
N LEU A 107 -40.43 -7.12 4.82
CA LEU A 107 -41.63 -6.86 5.63
C LEU A 107 -42.77 -6.27 4.79
N GLN A 108 -42.47 -5.28 3.93
CA GLN A 108 -43.46 -4.70 3.04
C GLN A 108 -44.07 -5.76 2.11
N GLN A 109 -43.23 -6.64 1.55
CA GLN A 109 -43.69 -7.71 0.67
C GLN A 109 -44.54 -8.75 1.40
N ALA A 110 -44.17 -9.11 2.64
CA ALA A 110 -44.97 -9.99 3.48
C ALA A 110 -46.34 -9.39 3.82
N LEU A 111 -46.40 -8.09 4.13
CA LEU A 111 -47.64 -7.37 4.38
C LEU A 111 -48.54 -7.33 3.14
N GLN A 112 -47.96 -7.10 1.97
CA GLN A 112 -48.68 -7.08 0.70
C GLN A 112 -49.28 -8.46 0.38
N LEU A 113 -48.49 -9.53 0.58
CA LEU A 113 -48.96 -10.89 0.38
C LEU A 113 -50.09 -11.25 1.37
N TYR A 114 -49.93 -10.90 2.64
CA TYR A 114 -50.98 -11.12 3.65
C TYR A 114 -52.26 -10.33 3.33
N ALA A 115 -52.14 -9.10 2.82
CA ALA A 115 -53.29 -8.29 2.41
C ALA A 115 -54.11 -8.94 1.28
N THR A 116 -53.49 -9.75 0.41
CA THR A 116 -54.24 -10.49 -0.62
C THR A 116 -54.99 -11.70 -0.08
N THR A 117 -54.55 -12.29 1.04
CA THR A 117 -55.18 -13.46 1.67
C THR A 117 -55.17 -13.37 3.20
N PRO A 118 -55.97 -12.46 3.80
CA PRO A 118 -55.89 -12.15 5.23
C PRO A 118 -56.38 -13.28 6.15
N SER A 119 -57.15 -14.24 5.63
CA SER A 119 -57.59 -15.43 6.37
C SER A 119 -56.50 -16.48 6.54
N ASN A 120 -55.38 -16.36 5.83
CA ASN A 120 -54.28 -17.32 5.91
C ASN A 120 -53.36 -16.99 7.10
N GLN A 121 -53.50 -17.75 8.18
CA GLN A 121 -52.72 -17.57 9.41
C GLN A 121 -51.20 -17.76 9.21
N ASN A 122 -50.78 -18.61 8.27
CA ASN A 122 -49.35 -18.82 7.99
C ASN A 122 -48.71 -17.55 7.42
N LEU A 123 -49.42 -16.83 6.54
CA LEU A 123 -48.96 -15.54 6.02
C LEU A 123 -48.90 -14.47 7.11
N GLY A 124 -49.85 -14.48 8.05
CA GLY A 124 -49.82 -13.61 9.23
C GLY A 124 -48.60 -13.88 10.13
N ALA A 125 -48.25 -15.15 10.35
CA ALA A 125 -47.03 -15.51 11.06
C ALA A 125 -45.76 -15.03 10.34
N SER A 126 -45.71 -15.16 9.00
CA SER A 126 -44.57 -14.66 8.20
C SER A 126 -44.38 -13.14 8.31
N VAL A 127 -45.46 -12.35 8.42
CA VAL A 127 -45.37 -10.90 8.66
C VAL A 127 -44.73 -10.61 10.01
N ILE A 128 -45.10 -11.34 11.06
CA ILE A 128 -44.55 -11.16 12.41
C ILE A 128 -43.06 -11.51 12.41
N ASP A 129 -42.66 -12.59 11.74
CA ASP A 129 -41.26 -12.98 11.65
C ASP A 129 -40.43 -11.95 10.86
N ALA A 130 -40.94 -11.46 9.73
CA ALA A 130 -40.30 -10.36 8.99
C ALA A 130 -40.16 -9.08 9.83
N ALA A 131 -41.17 -8.76 10.66
CA ALA A 131 -41.09 -7.62 11.57
C ALA A 131 -40.03 -7.81 12.67
N ARG A 132 -39.88 -9.04 13.19
CA ARG A 132 -38.78 -9.39 14.12
C ARG A 132 -37.42 -9.25 13.47
N ASP A 133 -37.29 -9.65 12.20
CA ASP A 133 -36.03 -9.54 11.46
C ASP A 133 -35.63 -8.09 11.20
N VAL A 134 -36.59 -7.19 10.93
CA VAL A 134 -36.34 -5.73 10.89
C VAL A 134 -35.78 -5.24 12.21
N VAL A 135 -36.39 -5.62 13.34
CA VAL A 135 -35.93 -5.20 14.67
C VAL A 135 -34.54 -5.76 14.99
N ARG A 136 -34.26 -7.02 14.62
CA ARG A 136 -32.91 -7.60 14.77
C ARG A 136 -31.88 -6.85 13.94
N SER A 137 -32.13 -6.66 12.65
CA SER A 137 -31.23 -5.92 11.75
C SER A 137 -30.93 -4.50 12.26
N LEU A 138 -31.94 -3.81 12.81
CA LEU A 138 -31.74 -2.48 13.40
C LEU A 138 -30.92 -2.50 14.71
N ASN A 139 -31.07 -3.53 15.54
CA ASN A 139 -30.34 -3.63 16.80
C ASN A 139 -28.92 -4.19 16.61
N ASP A 140 -28.74 -5.14 15.72
CA ASP A 140 -27.45 -5.77 15.42
C ASP A 140 -26.52 -4.77 14.72
N GLY A 141 -27.05 -3.88 13.87
CA GLY A 141 -26.27 -2.78 13.27
C GLY A 141 -25.76 -1.72 14.26
N THR A 142 -26.16 -1.78 15.54
CA THR A 142 -25.71 -0.86 16.59
C THR A 142 -24.69 -1.46 17.57
N GLN A 143 -24.40 -2.76 17.46
CA GLN A 143 -23.42 -3.48 18.28
C GLN A 143 -22.07 -3.57 17.58
#